data_AF-A0A3M1R6L0-F1
#
_entry.id   AF-A0A3M1R6L0-F1
#
_cell.length_a   1.000
_cell.length_b   1.000
_cell.length_c   1.000
_cell.angle_alpha   90.00
_cell.angle_beta   90.00
_cell.angle_gamma   90.00
#
_symmetry.space_group_name_H-M   'P 1'
#
loop_
_entity.id
_entity.type
_entity.pdbx_description
1 polymer ?
#
loop_
_entity_poly.entity_id
_entity_poly.type
_entity_poly.pdbx_seq_one_letter_code
_entity_poly.pdbx_strand_id
1 'polypeptide(L)'
;MYEYEPVVRRVREEVIVVMQQGDDRRAIRRAVRMQVLNALNEMEITAIGVQQIAHHALRGAFEAAERAQRPVEVVIEEASEGVLEAVKEKGGKAAQHLKEAIQGGIAALEEYGASLKEKASDAAEKSRQALQSLIDRLKASLRA
;
A
#
# COMPACT_ATOMS: atom_id res chain seq x y z
N MET A 1 -13.80 -14.32 -9.29
CA MET A 1 -13.60 -13.32 -8.21
C MET A 1 -12.37 -12.50 -8.61
N TYR A 2 -12.57 -11.40 -9.34
CA TYR A 2 -11.50 -10.58 -9.96
C TYR A 2 -11.74 -9.07 -9.70
N GLU A 3 -12.34 -8.72 -8.57
CA GLU A 3 -12.90 -7.37 -8.38
C GLU A 3 -11.83 -6.30 -8.11
N TYR A 4 -10.61 -6.69 -7.70
CA TYR A 4 -9.55 -5.77 -7.28
C TYR A 4 -8.24 -5.85 -8.08
N GLU A 5 -8.13 -6.77 -9.05
CA GLU A 5 -7.01 -6.79 -10.01
C GLU A 5 -6.82 -5.42 -10.73
N PRO A 6 -7.88 -4.67 -11.07
CA PRO A 6 -7.72 -3.32 -11.61
C PRO A 6 -6.99 -2.36 -10.66
N VAL A 7 -7.16 -2.49 -9.34
CA VAL A 7 -6.51 -1.63 -8.34
C VAL A 7 -5.01 -1.92 -8.31
N VAL A 8 -4.63 -3.20 -8.22
CA VAL A 8 -3.21 -3.63 -8.24
C VAL A 8 -2.51 -3.09 -9.49
N ARG A 9 -3.11 -3.31 -10.66
CA ARG A 9 -2.54 -2.88 -11.93
C ARG A 9 -2.39 -1.35 -12.01
N ARG A 10 -3.44 -0.59 -11.69
CA ARG A 10 -3.41 0.87 -11.76
C ARG A 10 -2.37 1.47 -10.83
N VAL A 11 -2.30 1.01 -9.59
CA VAL A 11 -1.29 1.48 -8.63
C VAL A 11 0.11 1.13 -9.13
N ARG A 12 0.33 -0.11 -9.58
CA ARG A 12 1.63 -0.54 -10.08
C ARG A 12 2.14 0.33 -11.23
N GLU A 13 1.30 0.54 -12.24
CA GLU A 13 1.66 1.29 -13.44
C GLU A 13 1.94 2.75 -13.11
N GLU A 14 1.08 3.40 -12.32
CA GLU A 14 1.27 4.80 -11.94
C GLU A 14 2.52 5.01 -11.08
N VAL A 15 2.77 4.11 -10.12
CA VAL A 15 3.96 4.18 -9.26
C VAL A 15 5.24 3.98 -10.08
N ILE A 16 5.26 3.09 -11.08
CA ILE A 16 6.40 2.95 -12.00
C ILE A 16 6.63 4.25 -12.78
N VAL A 17 5.58 4.87 -13.32
CA VAL A 17 5.69 6.11 -14.10
C VAL A 17 6.31 7.23 -13.26
N VAL A 18 5.84 7.44 -12.02
CA VAL A 18 6.41 8.50 -11.17
C VAL A 18 7.87 8.21 -10.81
N MET A 19 8.25 6.96 -10.53
CA MET A 19 9.64 6.61 -10.25
C MET A 19 10.58 6.79 -11.45
N GLN A 20 10.06 6.69 -12.69
CA GLN A 20 10.82 6.97 -13.91
C GLN A 20 11.02 8.48 -14.14
N GLN A 21 10.08 9.31 -13.67
CA GLN A 21 10.16 10.77 -13.76
C GLN A 21 11.04 11.39 -12.65
N GLY A 22 11.37 10.60 -11.64
CA GLY A 22 12.27 10.96 -10.55
C GLY A 22 11.84 10.24 -9.27
N ASP A 23 12.78 9.86 -8.40
CA ASP A 23 12.48 9.19 -7.13
C ASP A 23 11.92 10.16 -6.05
N ASP A 24 10.98 11.02 -6.43
CA ASP A 24 10.26 11.87 -5.48
C ASP A 24 9.28 11.00 -4.66
N ARG A 25 9.65 10.77 -3.41
CA ARG A 25 8.82 10.08 -2.41
C ARG A 25 7.40 10.63 -2.35
N ARG A 26 7.23 11.95 -2.45
CA ARG A 26 5.89 12.58 -2.45
C ARG A 26 5.11 12.26 -3.71
N ALA A 27 5.78 12.04 -4.84
CA ALA A 27 5.11 11.63 -6.08
C ALA A 27 4.55 10.21 -5.97
N ILE A 28 5.30 9.26 -5.37
CA ILE A 28 4.81 7.91 -5.07
C ILE A 28 3.57 7.96 -4.19
N ARG A 29 3.64 8.70 -3.07
CA ARG A 29 2.51 8.87 -2.17
C ARG A 29 1.28 9.43 -2.89
N ARG A 30 1.44 10.49 -3.67
CA ARG A 30 0.36 11.11 -4.45
C ARG A 30 -0.24 10.13 -5.46
N ALA A 31 0.58 9.36 -6.17
CA ALA A 31 0.12 8.37 -7.13
C ALA A 31 -0.77 7.31 -6.46
N VAL A 32 -0.30 6.71 -5.36
CA VAL A 32 -1.07 5.70 -4.62
C VAL A 32 -2.36 6.30 -4.08
N ARG A 33 -2.30 7.48 -3.45
CA ARG A 33 -3.46 8.20 -2.92
C ARG A 33 -4.54 8.40 -3.98
N MET A 34 -4.17 8.88 -5.17
CA MET A 34 -5.11 9.11 -6.26
C MET A 34 -5.79 7.82 -6.74
N GLN A 35 -5.04 6.73 -6.88
CA GLN A 35 -5.61 5.45 -7.33
C GLN A 35 -6.54 4.82 -6.28
N VAL A 36 -6.22 4.99 -4.99
CA VAL A 36 -7.11 4.56 -3.89
C VAL A 36 -8.39 5.39 -3.87
N LEU A 37 -8.30 6.72 -4.02
CA LEU A 37 -9.48 7.59 -4.13
C LEU A 37 -10.37 7.18 -5.31
N ASN A 38 -9.79 6.88 -6.46
CA ASN A 38 -10.52 6.41 -7.63
C ASN A 38 -11.23 5.07 -7.33
N ALA A 39 -10.55 4.11 -6.72
CA ALA A 39 -11.17 2.84 -6.34
C ALA A 39 -12.35 3.04 -5.35
N LEU A 40 -12.20 3.93 -4.36
CA LEU A 40 -13.25 4.29 -3.40
C LEU A 40 -14.42 5.06 -4.03
N ASN A 41 -14.25 5.61 -5.25
CA ASN A 41 -15.34 6.24 -6.02
C ASN A 41 -16.09 5.23 -6.89
N GLU A 42 -15.41 4.17 -7.34
CA GLU A 42 -15.95 3.16 -8.25
C GLU A 42 -16.75 2.05 -7.53
N MET A 43 -16.57 1.92 -6.21
CA MET A 43 -17.10 0.80 -5.43
C MET A 43 -17.98 1.27 -4.28
N GLU A 44 -18.88 0.38 -3.84
CA GLU A 44 -19.62 0.60 -2.60
C GLU A 44 -18.66 0.61 -1.41
N ILE A 45 -18.74 1.67 -0.59
CA ILE A 45 -17.87 1.84 0.56
C ILE A 45 -18.37 0.95 1.71
N THR A 46 -17.70 -0.19 1.87
CA THR A 46 -17.89 -1.14 2.96
C THR A 46 -16.56 -1.38 3.69
N ALA A 47 -16.63 -1.88 4.93
CA ALA A 47 -15.46 -2.29 5.71
C ALA A 47 -14.54 -3.23 4.91
N ILE A 48 -15.10 -4.29 4.32
CA ILE A 48 -14.36 -5.28 3.54
C ILE A 48 -13.78 -4.64 2.28
N GLY A 49 -14.54 -3.80 1.57
CA GLY A 49 -14.07 -3.13 0.36
C GLY A 49 -12.89 -2.20 0.64
N VAL A 50 -12.95 -1.41 1.72
CA VAL A 50 -11.84 -0.53 2.13
C VAL A 50 -10.61 -1.34 2.52
N GLN A 51 -10.78 -2.45 3.24
CA GLN A 51 -9.70 -3.38 3.57
C GLN A 51 -9.03 -3.94 2.30
N GLN A 52 -9.83 -4.41 1.35
CA GLN A 52 -9.33 -5.00 0.10
C GLN A 52 -8.63 -3.95 -0.77
N ILE A 53 -9.18 -2.75 -0.92
CA ILE A 53 -8.54 -1.65 -1.65
C ILE A 53 -7.16 -1.33 -1.05
N ALA A 54 -7.06 -1.21 0.28
CA ALA A 54 -5.80 -0.91 0.95
C ALA A 54 -4.76 -2.03 0.72
N HIS A 55 -5.17 -3.29 0.87
CA HIS A 55 -4.31 -4.45 0.61
C HIS A 55 -3.79 -4.46 -0.84
N HIS A 56 -4.70 -4.36 -1.80
CA HIS A 56 -4.36 -4.42 -3.21
C HIS A 56 -3.55 -3.21 -3.69
N ALA A 57 -3.77 -2.03 -3.11
CA ALA A 57 -2.95 -0.86 -3.40
C ALA A 57 -1.49 -1.06 -2.96
N LEU A 58 -1.26 -1.56 -1.74
CA LEU A 58 0.11 -1.86 -1.30
C LEU A 58 0.75 -2.97 -2.13
N ARG A 59 -0.01 -4.01 -2.49
CA ARG A 59 0.45 -5.05 -3.43
C ARG A 59 0.90 -4.46 -4.77
N GLY A 60 0.12 -3.55 -5.35
CA GLY A 60 0.52 -2.85 -6.58
C GLY A 60 1.81 -2.06 -6.42
N ALA A 61 2.00 -1.40 -5.27
CA ALA A 61 3.23 -0.66 -4.97
C ALA A 61 4.44 -1.59 -4.76
N PHE A 62 4.26 -2.77 -4.17
CA PHE A 62 5.30 -3.80 -4.06
C PHE A 62 5.75 -4.26 -5.44
N GLU A 63 4.80 -4.62 -6.31
CA GLU A 63 5.11 -5.03 -7.68
C GLU A 63 5.79 -3.93 -8.48
N ALA A 64 5.45 -2.65 -8.22
CA ALA A 64 6.12 -1.51 -8.84
C ALA A 64 7.58 -1.41 -8.39
N ALA A 65 7.84 -1.49 -7.08
CA ALA A 65 9.18 -1.42 -6.52
C ALA A 65 10.08 -2.53 -7.08
N GLU A 66 9.58 -3.77 -7.16
CA GLU A 66 10.34 -4.90 -7.72
C GLU A 66 10.65 -4.71 -9.20
N ARG A 67 9.66 -4.30 -10.02
CA ARG A 67 9.85 -4.07 -11.45
C ARG A 67 10.81 -2.92 -11.75
N ALA A 68 10.78 -1.88 -10.92
CA ALA A 68 11.66 -0.73 -11.04
C ALA A 68 13.01 -0.92 -10.31
N GLN A 69 13.24 -2.09 -9.70
CA GLN A 69 14.44 -2.41 -8.91
C GLN A 69 14.74 -1.35 -7.83
N ARG A 70 13.68 -0.84 -7.18
CA ARG A 70 13.78 0.16 -6.12
C ARG A 70 13.71 -0.47 -4.74
N PRO A 71 14.32 0.15 -3.72
CA PRO A 71 14.17 -0.29 -2.33
C PRO A 71 12.70 -0.30 -1.92
N VAL A 72 12.18 -1.49 -1.66
CA VAL A 72 10.77 -1.71 -1.34
C VAL A 72 10.37 -0.93 -0.09
N GLU A 73 11.27 -0.84 0.90
CA GLU A 73 11.00 -0.15 2.15
C GLU A 73 10.65 1.33 1.95
N VAL A 74 11.24 2.00 0.95
CA VAL A 74 10.98 3.41 0.66
C VAL A 74 9.64 3.57 -0.06
N VAL A 75 9.38 2.72 -1.06
CA VAL A 75 8.15 2.80 -1.86
C VAL A 75 6.92 2.53 -1.01
N ILE A 76 7.02 1.56 -0.09
CA ILE A 76 5.89 1.07 0.69
C ILE A 76 5.55 1.95 1.88
N GLU A 77 6.53 2.64 2.45
CA GLU A 77 6.26 3.69 3.44
C GLU A 77 5.38 4.79 2.82
N GLU A 78 5.78 5.30 1.66
CA GLU A 78 5.01 6.33 0.94
C GLU A 78 3.66 5.82 0.43
N ALA A 79 3.60 4.57 -0.05
CA ALA A 79 2.34 3.95 -0.46
C ALA A 79 1.36 3.80 0.71
N SER A 80 1.85 3.37 1.87
CA SER A 80 1.05 3.22 3.08
C SER A 80 0.47 4.55 3.53
N GLU A 81 1.27 5.62 3.51
CA GLU A 81 0.77 6.97 3.79
C GLU A 81 -0.28 7.40 2.76
N GLY A 82 -0.05 7.17 1.48
CA GLY A 82 -0.99 7.50 0.41
C GLY A 82 -2.35 6.79 0.55
N VAL A 83 -2.35 5.51 0.93
CA VAL A 83 -3.59 4.76 1.23
C VAL A 83 -4.37 5.41 2.37
N LEU A 84 -3.69 5.69 3.49
CA LEU A 84 -4.36 6.24 4.68
C LEU A 84 -4.84 7.67 4.46
N GLU A 85 -4.07 8.49 3.73
CA GLU A 85 -4.50 9.82 3.30
C GLU A 85 -5.76 9.74 2.43
N ALA A 86 -5.81 8.84 1.44
CA ALA A 86 -6.97 8.68 0.57
C ALA A 86 -8.24 8.28 1.33
N VAL A 87 -8.13 7.33 2.27
CA VAL A 87 -9.27 6.87 3.07
C VAL A 87 -9.79 8.00 3.98
N LYS A 88 -8.90 8.78 4.58
CA LYS A 88 -9.27 9.96 5.39
C LYS A 88 -9.92 11.05 4.55
N GLU A 89 -9.32 11.37 3.40
CA GLU A 89 -9.77 12.41 2.47
C GLU A 89 -11.13 12.10 1.85
N LYS A 90 -11.38 10.84 1.49
CA LYS A 90 -12.68 10.40 1.00
C LYS A 90 -13.81 10.70 2.00
N GLY A 91 -13.48 10.74 3.31
CA GLY A 91 -14.40 11.10 4.37
C GLY A 91 -15.58 10.15 4.51
N GLY A 92 -16.62 10.57 5.25
CA GLY A 92 -17.86 9.82 5.40
C GLY A 92 -17.65 8.36 5.83
N LYS A 93 -18.28 7.43 5.11
CA LYS A 93 -18.17 5.98 5.37
C LYS A 93 -16.74 5.44 5.22
N ALA A 94 -15.92 6.01 4.34
CA ALA A 94 -14.56 5.50 4.13
C ALA A 94 -13.69 5.78 5.36
N ALA A 95 -13.79 7.00 5.92
CA ALA A 95 -13.08 7.36 7.14
C ALA A 95 -13.52 6.52 8.36
N GLN A 96 -14.78 6.08 8.40
CA GLN A 96 -15.26 5.14 9.43
C GLN A 96 -14.59 3.76 9.32
N HIS A 97 -14.06 3.41 8.15
CA HIS A 97 -13.37 2.16 7.86
C HIS A 97 -11.83 2.30 7.83
N LEU A 98 -11.28 3.35 8.46
CA LEU A 98 -9.83 3.56 8.52
C LEU A 98 -9.12 2.39 9.20
N LYS A 99 -9.75 1.77 10.20
CA LYS A 99 -9.23 0.60 10.90
C LYS A 99 -9.03 -0.57 9.94
N GLU A 100 -10.02 -0.82 9.10
CA GLU A 100 -10.03 -1.85 8.08
C GLU A 100 -9.00 -1.56 6.98
N ALA A 101 -8.82 -0.30 6.59
CA ALA A 101 -7.73 0.09 5.68
C ALA A 101 -6.36 -0.26 6.26
N ILE A 102 -6.12 0.05 7.55
CA ILE A 102 -4.87 -0.28 8.23
C ILE A 102 -4.68 -1.80 8.30
N GLN A 103 -5.73 -2.56 8.59
CA GLN A 103 -5.67 -4.03 8.62
C GLN A 103 -5.35 -4.62 7.24
N GLY A 104 -5.97 -4.10 6.18
CA GLY A 104 -5.67 -4.49 4.79
C GLY A 104 -4.23 -4.19 4.42
N GLY A 105 -3.72 -3.02 4.83
CA GLY A 105 -2.33 -2.66 4.68
C GLY A 105 -1.39 -3.65 5.38
N ILE A 106 -1.61 -3.89 6.68
CA ILE A 106 -0.82 -4.86 7.48
C ILE A 106 -0.80 -6.24 6.81
N ALA A 107 -1.94 -6.75 6.36
CA ALA A 107 -2.02 -8.04 5.69
C ALA A 107 -1.12 -8.10 4.44
N ALA A 108 -1.11 -7.06 3.60
CA ALA A 108 -0.22 -7.00 2.44
C ALA A 108 1.27 -6.95 2.84
N LEU A 109 1.61 -6.22 3.91
CA LEU A 109 2.99 -6.15 4.43
C LEU A 109 3.44 -7.53 4.97
N GLU A 110 2.57 -8.24 5.69
CA GLU A 110 2.84 -9.56 6.25
C GLU A 110 3.02 -10.61 5.14
N GLU A 111 2.17 -10.61 4.11
CA GLU A 111 2.29 -11.46 2.93
C GLU A 111 3.61 -11.24 2.20
N TYR A 112 3.96 -9.98 1.92
CA TYR A 112 5.21 -9.65 1.25
C TYR A 112 6.42 -10.03 2.12
N GLY A 113 6.39 -9.70 3.41
CA GLY A 113 7.44 -10.08 4.35
C GLY A 113 7.65 -11.60 4.45
N ALA A 114 6.58 -12.39 4.36
CA ALA A 114 6.67 -13.86 4.29
C ALA A 114 7.35 -14.32 3.00
N SER A 115 7.03 -13.71 1.84
CA SER A 115 7.69 -14.02 0.56
C SER A 115 9.19 -13.73 0.56
N LEU A 116 9.64 -12.78 1.39
CA LEU A 116 11.06 -12.47 1.54
C LEU A 116 11.80 -13.52 2.38
N LYS A 117 11.13 -14.29 3.25
CA LYS A 117 11.82 -15.25 4.15
C LYS A 117 12.63 -16.32 3.40
N GLU A 118 12.24 -16.61 2.17
CA GLU A 118 12.94 -17.56 1.30
C GLU A 118 14.20 -16.96 0.64
N LYS A 119 14.42 -15.64 0.79
CA LYS A 119 15.57 -14.92 0.24
C LYS A 119 16.62 -14.68 1.32
N ALA A 120 17.77 -15.33 1.19
CA ALA A 120 18.95 -15.17 2.03
C ALA A 120 19.87 -14.06 1.49
N SER A 121 19.42 -12.80 1.55
CA SER A 121 20.25 -11.64 1.20
C SER A 121 20.07 -10.49 2.19
N ASP A 122 21.11 -9.67 2.36
CA ASP A 122 21.09 -8.50 3.24
C ASP A 122 19.98 -7.51 2.86
N ALA A 123 19.73 -7.35 1.56
CA ALA A 123 18.64 -6.51 1.06
C ALA A 123 17.25 -7.05 1.47
N ALA A 124 17.06 -8.38 1.44
CA ALA A 124 15.83 -9.00 1.89
C ALA A 124 15.65 -8.86 3.41
N GLU A 125 16.72 -9.02 4.19
CA GLU A 125 16.66 -8.83 5.65
C GLU A 125 16.34 -7.38 6.02
N LYS A 126 17.01 -6.40 5.39
CA LYS A 126 16.71 -4.98 5.59
C LYS A 126 15.25 -4.66 5.26
N SER A 127 14.74 -5.20 4.15
CA SER A 127 13.34 -5.05 3.76
C SER A 127 12.40 -5.66 4.81
N ARG A 128 12.68 -6.88 5.30
CA ARG A 128 11.88 -7.53 6.36
C ARG A 128 11.83 -6.67 7.64
N GLN A 129 12.96 -6.14 8.08
CA GLN A 129 13.03 -5.30 9.28
C GLN A 129 12.25 -3.99 9.12
N ALA A 130 12.37 -3.34 7.96
CA ALA A 130 11.63 -2.12 7.67
C ALA A 130 10.11 -2.36 7.62
N LEU A 131 9.68 -3.46 6.99
CA LEU A 131 8.27 -3.85 6.94
C LEU A 131 7.73 -4.17 8.32
N GLN A 132 8.49 -4.90 9.15
CA GLN A 132 8.09 -5.18 10.53
C GLN A 132 7.93 -3.89 11.34
N SER A 133 8.87 -2.95 11.20
CA SER A 133 8.80 -1.64 11.86
C SER A 133 7.57 -0.84 11.42
N LEU A 134 7.18 -0.92 10.15
CA LEU A 134 5.96 -0.29 9.64
C LEU A 134 4.70 -0.98 10.18
N ILE A 135 4.66 -2.32 10.19
CA ILE A 135 3.56 -3.10 10.77
C ILE A 135 3.36 -2.71 12.24
N ASP A 136 4.42 -2.58 13.02
CA ASP A 136 4.32 -2.24 14.44
C ASP A 136 3.77 -0.83 14.65
N ARG A 137 4.20 0.15 13.84
CA ARG A 137 3.63 1.52 13.82
C ARG A 137 2.14 1.52 13.49
N LEU A 138 1.74 0.73 12.49
CA LEU A 138 0.34 0.59 12.08
C LEU A 138 -0.50 -0.10 13.17
N LYS A 139 0.01 -1.16 13.79
CA LYS A 139 -0.64 -1.85 14.92
C LYS A 139 -0.79 -0.95 16.14
N ALA A 140 0.20 -0.09 16.42
CA ALA A 140 0.10 0.90 17.49
C ALA A 140 -1.01 1.93 17.20
N SER A 141 -1.14 2.35 15.94
CA SER A 141 -2.19 3.29 15.51
C SER A 141 -3.60 2.73 15.64
N LEU A 142 -3.77 1.39 15.67
CA LEU A 142 -5.06 0.74 15.92
C LEU A 142 -5.48 0.72 17.40
N ARG A 143 -4.54 1.02 18.31
CA ARG A 143 -4.75 0.99 19.77
C ARG A 143 -4.90 2.40 20.37
N ALA A 144 -4.54 3.42 19.61
CA ALA A 144 -4.68 4.84 19.97
C ALA A 144 -6.12 5.32 19.73
#